data_AF-A0A0N4WFC5-F1
#
_entry.id   AF-A0A0N4WFC5-F1
#
_cell.length_a   1.000
_cell.length_b   1.000
_cell.length_c   1.000
_cell.angle_alpha   90.00
_cell.angle_beta   90.00
_cell.angle_gamma   90.00
#
_symmetry.space_group_name_H-M   'P 1'
#
loop_
_entity.id
_entity.type
_entity.pdbx_description
1 polymer ?
#
loop_
_entity_poly.entity_id
_entity_poly.type
_entity_poly.pdbx_seq_one_letter_code
_entity_poly.pdbx_strand_id
1 'polypeptide(L)'
;MLKVVLLCVLATVVVGASNRRLNPRCGLPSFTSRLPSDAQEKIEKIWESYKDGKECDKEHKATKTIVSWCSLCAIRPKGPAFLIGASDEVRAQFDNLWKDHSIPREEKPEKFKELAEKNLVLEISESGQYRSIQVEQLTPEARAAHEKLTKLREERHKVRTVAVGVSDCEYS
;
A
#
# COMPACT_ATOMS: atom_id res chain seq x y z
N MET A 1 -59.87 -11.04 -9.86
CA MET A 1 -58.87 -12.02 -9.34
C MET A 1 -57.49 -11.86 -9.97
N LEU A 2 -57.34 -11.75 -11.30
CA LEU A 2 -56.03 -11.68 -11.98
C LEU A 2 -55.20 -10.41 -11.71
N LYS A 3 -55.84 -9.26 -11.48
CA LYS A 3 -55.17 -7.97 -11.18
C LYS A 3 -54.50 -7.92 -9.80
N VAL A 4 -54.99 -8.71 -8.84
CA VAL A 4 -54.46 -8.74 -7.46
C VAL A 4 -53.19 -9.58 -7.39
N VAL A 5 -53.08 -10.63 -8.21
CA VAL A 5 -51.88 -11.48 -8.28
C VAL A 5 -50.72 -10.73 -8.96
N LEU A 6 -51.01 -9.89 -9.97
CA LEU A 6 -49.98 -9.12 -10.69
C LEU A 6 -49.28 -8.07 -9.80
N LEU A 7 -49.99 -7.53 -8.81
CA LEU A 7 -49.42 -6.57 -7.84
C LEU A 7 -48.54 -7.23 -6.77
N CYS A 8 -48.73 -8.52 -6.49
CA CYS A 8 -47.87 -9.24 -5.53
C CYS A 8 -46.52 -9.64 -6.12
N VAL A 9 -46.40 -9.80 -7.44
CA VAL A 9 -45.14 -10.21 -8.09
C VAL A 9 -44.13 -9.05 -8.19
N LEU A 10 -44.59 -7.80 -8.14
CA LEU A 10 -43.70 -6.63 -8.22
C LEU A 10 -43.15 -6.17 -6.85
N ALA A 11 -43.54 -6.82 -5.76
CA ALA A 11 -43.17 -6.43 -4.40
C ALA A 11 -42.05 -7.29 -3.75
N THR A 12 -41.49 -8.29 -4.43
CA THR A 12 -40.29 -8.99 -3.92
C THR A 12 -39.02 -8.27 -4.33
N VAL A 13 -38.82 -7.14 -3.67
CA VAL A 13 -37.58 -6.63 -3.09
C VAL A 13 -36.29 -6.99 -3.84
N VAL A 14 -35.79 -5.97 -4.54
CA VAL A 14 -34.38 -5.68 -4.81
C VAL A 14 -33.47 -6.33 -3.76
N VAL A 15 -32.79 -7.42 -4.13
CA VAL A 15 -31.60 -7.89 -3.40
C VAL A 15 -30.55 -6.80 -3.61
N GLY A 16 -30.44 -5.91 -2.64
CA GLY A 16 -29.40 -4.91 -2.58
C GLY A 16 -28.05 -5.58 -2.79
N ALA A 17 -27.30 -5.06 -3.75
CA ALA A 17 -25.90 -5.38 -3.91
C ALA A 17 -25.19 -5.03 -2.59
N SER A 18 -25.02 -6.01 -1.72
CA SER A 18 -24.18 -5.89 -0.54
C SER A 18 -22.79 -5.59 -1.07
N ASN A 19 -22.39 -4.34 -0.87
CA ASN A 19 -21.05 -3.85 -1.08
C ASN A 19 -20.13 -4.81 -0.32
N ARG A 20 -19.51 -5.78 -1.00
CA ARG A 20 -18.47 -6.66 -0.42
C ARG A 20 -17.22 -5.82 -0.18
N ARG A 21 -17.32 -4.78 0.66
CA ARG A 21 -16.21 -4.47 1.55
C ARG A 21 -15.99 -5.79 2.28
N LEU A 22 -14.83 -6.42 2.08
CA LEU A 22 -14.47 -7.60 2.86
C LEU A 22 -14.75 -7.25 4.31
N ASN A 23 -15.82 -7.82 4.88
CA ASN A 23 -16.11 -7.63 6.28
C ASN A 23 -14.88 -8.20 6.97
N PRO A 24 -14.13 -7.39 7.74
CA PRO A 24 -12.95 -7.89 8.43
C PRO A 24 -13.39 -9.16 9.16
N ARG A 25 -12.62 -10.24 9.03
CA ARG A 25 -12.94 -11.44 9.80
C ARG A 25 -12.92 -11.03 11.27
N CYS A 26 -14.08 -11.11 11.91
CA CYS A 26 -14.18 -10.85 13.33
C CYS A 26 -13.32 -11.86 14.08
N GLY A 27 -12.56 -11.38 15.05
CA GLY A 27 -11.60 -12.17 15.80
C GLY A 27 -10.32 -11.37 16.05
N LEU A 28 -9.47 -11.92 16.91
CA LEU A 28 -8.21 -11.29 17.28
C LEU A 28 -7.39 -11.00 15.99
N PRO A 29 -6.99 -9.73 15.74
CA PRO A 29 -6.28 -9.38 14.51
C PRO A 29 -4.93 -10.08 14.43
N SER A 30 -4.58 -10.68 13.30
CA SER A 30 -3.32 -11.43 13.12
C SER A 30 -2.03 -10.61 13.32
N PHE A 31 -2.13 -9.28 13.36
CA PHE A 31 -0.99 -8.41 13.62
C PHE A 31 -0.70 -8.19 15.10
N THR A 32 -1.57 -8.63 16.03
CA THR A 32 -1.37 -8.40 17.48
C THR A 32 -0.02 -8.91 17.97
N SER A 33 0.41 -10.09 17.52
CA SER A 33 1.72 -10.67 17.88
C SER A 33 2.94 -9.81 17.52
N ARG A 34 2.77 -8.82 16.64
CA ARG A 34 3.85 -7.91 16.19
C ARG A 34 3.87 -6.57 16.94
N LEU A 35 2.95 -6.36 17.89
CA LEU A 35 2.85 -5.11 18.66
C LEU A 35 3.75 -5.14 19.90
N PRO A 36 4.13 -4.01 20.49
CA PRO A 36 4.74 -3.99 21.82
C PRO A 36 3.80 -4.59 22.87
N SER A 37 4.34 -5.24 23.90
CA SER A 37 3.60 -5.98 24.95
C SER A 37 2.39 -5.21 25.49
N ASP A 38 2.55 -3.92 25.74
CA ASP A 38 1.53 -3.04 26.30
C ASP A 38 0.33 -2.86 25.37
N ALA A 39 0.54 -2.92 24.06
CA ALA A 39 -0.51 -2.84 23.05
C ALA A 39 -1.12 -4.21 22.77
N GLN A 40 -0.34 -5.29 22.90
CA GLN A 40 -0.86 -6.67 22.81
C GLN A 40 -1.90 -6.91 23.89
N GLU A 41 -1.55 -6.67 25.15
CA GLU A 41 -2.42 -6.93 26.31
C GLU A 41 -3.73 -6.13 26.22
N LYS A 42 -3.66 -4.87 25.77
CA LYS A 42 -4.86 -4.03 25.59
C LYS A 42 -5.78 -4.53 24.49
N ILE A 43 -5.23 -5.06 23.40
CA ILE A 43 -6.05 -5.61 22.31
C ILE A 43 -6.61 -6.96 22.73
N GLU A 44 -5.83 -7.83 23.36
CA GLU A 44 -6.32 -9.11 23.89
C GLU A 44 -7.51 -8.89 24.84
N LYS A 45 -7.44 -7.91 25.75
CA LYS A 45 -8.56 -7.55 26.64
C LYS A 45 -9.82 -7.07 25.90
N ILE A 46 -9.68 -6.38 24.77
CA ILE A 46 -10.84 -5.96 23.96
C ILE A 46 -11.54 -7.18 23.35
N TRP A 47 -10.75 -8.13 22.85
CA TRP A 47 -11.27 -9.31 22.15
C TRP A 47 -11.62 -10.48 23.08
N GLU A 48 -11.22 -10.44 24.35
CA GLU A 48 -11.53 -11.47 25.36
C GLU A 48 -13.05 -11.65 25.59
N SER A 49 -13.82 -10.56 25.50
CA SER A 49 -15.28 -10.57 25.68
C SER A 49 -16.09 -10.88 24.41
N TYR A 50 -15.41 -10.98 23.26
CA TYR A 50 -16.04 -11.20 21.97
C TYR A 50 -16.41 -12.68 21.78
N LYS A 51 -17.57 -12.93 21.13
CA LYS A 51 -18.05 -14.29 20.80
C LYS A 51 -18.29 -14.39 19.30
N ASP A 52 -17.87 -15.50 18.72
CA ASP A 52 -18.05 -15.78 17.29
C ASP A 52 -19.52 -15.70 16.88
N GLY A 53 -19.77 -15.02 15.76
CA GLY A 53 -21.12 -14.78 15.23
C GLY A 53 -21.79 -13.48 15.70
N LYS A 54 -21.14 -12.66 16.53
CA LYS A 54 -21.61 -11.31 16.89
C LYS A 54 -20.99 -10.23 15.99
N GLU A 55 -21.61 -9.06 15.92
CA GLU A 55 -20.99 -7.89 15.29
C GLU A 55 -19.73 -7.48 16.08
N CYS A 56 -18.64 -7.22 15.35
CA CYS A 56 -17.33 -6.91 15.92
C CYS A 56 -16.85 -5.47 15.65
N ASP A 57 -17.76 -4.59 15.22
CA ASP A 57 -17.43 -3.21 14.84
C ASP A 57 -16.88 -2.39 16.00
N LYS A 58 -17.34 -2.66 17.23
CA LYS A 58 -16.91 -1.95 18.44
C LYS A 58 -15.48 -2.32 18.80
N GLU A 59 -15.17 -3.61 18.74
CA GLU A 59 -13.88 -4.23 19.00
C GLU A 59 -12.86 -3.78 17.95
N HIS A 60 -13.26 -3.74 16.68
CA HIS A 60 -12.44 -3.17 15.62
C HIS A 60 -12.18 -1.68 15.81
N LYS A 61 -13.18 -0.89 16.23
CA LYS A 61 -13.00 0.54 16.48
C LYS A 61 -12.05 0.78 17.65
N ALA A 62 -12.18 0.03 18.73
CA ALA A 62 -11.30 0.10 19.90
C ALA A 62 -9.88 -0.40 19.59
N THR A 63 -9.73 -1.46 18.80
CA THR A 63 -8.42 -1.91 18.32
C THR A 63 -7.78 -0.85 17.43
N LYS A 64 -8.55 -0.20 16.57
CA LYS A 64 -8.06 0.86 15.68
C LYS A 64 -7.56 2.06 16.48
N THR A 65 -8.19 2.45 17.59
CA THR A 65 -7.68 3.55 18.42
C THR A 65 -6.32 3.18 19.03
N ILE A 66 -6.14 1.92 19.46
CA ILE A 66 -4.85 1.41 19.97
C ILE A 66 -3.78 1.37 18.85
N VAL A 67 -4.12 0.85 17.68
CA VAL A 67 -3.13 0.77 16.58
C VAL A 67 -2.84 2.17 16.02
N SER A 68 -3.80 3.10 16.08
CA SER A 68 -3.63 4.45 15.55
C SER A 68 -2.62 5.31 16.33
N TRP A 69 -2.54 5.15 17.66
CA TRP A 69 -1.55 5.88 18.45
C TRP A 69 -0.14 5.36 18.22
N CYS A 70 -0.01 4.08 17.86
CA CYS A 70 1.27 3.49 17.50
C CYS A 70 1.50 3.59 15.98
N SER A 71 1.97 4.75 15.53
CA SER A 71 2.47 4.94 14.15
C SER A 71 3.61 3.97 13.78
N LEU A 72 4.23 3.36 14.80
CA LEU A 72 5.26 2.32 14.73
C LEU A 72 4.70 0.88 14.65
N CYS A 73 3.38 0.69 14.71
CA CYS A 73 2.77 -0.64 14.75
C CYS A 73 2.07 -1.01 13.45
N ALA A 74 1.65 0.00 12.68
CA ALA A 74 1.12 -0.13 11.33
C ALA A 74 2.15 0.31 10.29
N ILE A 75 3.43 -0.05 10.46
CA ILE A 75 4.54 0.35 9.60
C ILE A 75 4.31 -0.24 8.20
N ARG A 76 3.57 0.49 7.36
CA ARG A 76 4.11 0.72 6.03
C ARG A 76 5.40 1.49 6.28
N PRO A 77 6.57 0.97 5.86
CA PRO A 77 7.81 1.70 6.01
C PRO A 77 7.59 3.12 5.46
N LYS A 78 7.90 4.12 6.28
CA LYS A 78 7.82 5.52 5.83
C LYS A 78 8.90 5.69 4.78
N GLY A 79 8.48 5.96 3.56
CA GLY A 79 9.38 6.17 2.43
C GLY A 79 9.59 4.95 1.54
N PRO A 80 10.54 5.04 0.60
CA PRO A 80 10.80 4.00 -0.40
C PRO A 80 11.22 2.65 0.22
N ALA A 81 10.90 1.57 -0.49
CA ALA A 81 11.18 0.20 -0.04
C ALA A 81 12.69 -0.08 0.18
N PHE A 82 13.58 0.66 -0.46
CA PHE A 82 15.03 0.50 -0.29
C PHE A 82 15.57 1.08 1.02
N LEU A 83 14.76 1.84 1.78
CA LEU A 83 15.10 2.37 3.11
C LEU A 83 14.45 1.55 4.25
N ILE A 84 13.94 0.36 3.93
CA ILE A 84 13.45 -0.60 4.92
C ILE A 84 14.66 -1.13 5.68
N GLY A 85 14.67 -1.01 7.01
CA GLY A 85 15.81 -1.44 7.85
C GLY A 85 16.86 -0.35 8.12
N ALA A 86 16.98 0.66 7.27
CA ALA A 86 17.89 1.79 7.47
C ALA A 86 17.61 2.56 8.77
N SER A 87 18.64 3.20 9.34
CA SER A 87 18.50 4.06 10.52
C SER A 87 17.68 5.33 10.20
N ASP A 88 17.08 5.94 11.22
CA ASP A 88 16.28 7.15 11.06
C ASP A 88 17.11 8.34 10.58
N GLU A 89 18.40 8.38 10.90
CA GLU A 89 19.36 9.38 10.38
C GLU A 89 19.56 9.24 8.87
N VAL A 90 19.75 8.01 8.38
CA VAL A 90 19.87 7.75 6.94
C VAL A 90 18.58 8.15 6.25
N ARG A 91 17.40 7.78 6.78
CA ARG A 91 16.11 8.21 6.22
C ARG A 91 15.98 9.73 6.15
N ALA A 92 16.40 10.45 7.20
CA ALA A 92 16.36 11.90 7.22
C ALA A 92 17.23 12.52 6.12
N GLN A 93 18.39 11.93 5.81
CA GLN A 93 19.24 12.40 4.70
C GLN A 93 18.56 12.27 3.34
N PHE A 94 17.93 11.12 3.08
CA PHE A 94 17.17 10.89 1.85
C PHE A 94 15.97 11.84 1.74
N ASP A 95 15.24 12.04 2.85
CA ASP A 95 14.09 12.95 2.88
C ASP A 95 14.52 14.41 2.69
N ASN A 96 15.65 14.82 3.27
CA ASN A 96 16.19 16.17 3.10
C ASN A 96 16.62 16.40 1.65
N LEU A 97 17.32 15.45 1.01
CA LEU A 97 17.68 15.55 -0.41
C LEU A 97 16.42 15.61 -1.30
N TRP A 98 15.38 14.87 -0.94
CA TRP A 98 14.12 14.88 -1.67
C TRP A 98 13.43 16.24 -1.61
N LYS A 99 13.34 16.80 -0.39
CA LYS A 99 12.68 18.09 -0.07
C LYS A 99 13.54 19.29 -0.41
N ASP A 100 14.82 19.11 -0.73
CA ASP A 100 15.66 20.19 -1.17
C ASP A 100 15.22 20.64 -2.57
N HIS A 101 14.61 21.82 -2.62
CA HIS A 101 14.16 22.47 -3.85
C HIS A 101 15.28 23.25 -4.56
N SER A 102 16.46 23.39 -3.92
CA SER A 102 17.62 24.05 -4.54
C SER A 102 18.28 23.19 -5.63
N ILE A 103 18.05 21.87 -5.60
CA ILE A 103 18.64 20.91 -6.53
C ILE A 103 17.65 20.64 -7.68
N PRO A 104 18.07 20.83 -8.95
CA PRO A 104 17.23 20.53 -10.09
C PRO A 104 16.92 19.02 -10.17
N ARG A 105 15.76 18.69 -10.74
CA ARG A 105 15.21 17.33 -10.72
C ARG A 105 16.11 16.32 -11.44
N GLU A 106 16.87 16.80 -12.41
CA GLU A 106 17.80 16.06 -13.27
C GLU A 106 19.04 15.61 -12.50
N GLU A 107 19.50 16.40 -11.52
CA GLU A 107 20.68 16.11 -10.69
C GLU A 107 20.34 15.30 -9.43
N LYS A 108 19.07 15.35 -8.98
CA LYS A 108 18.60 14.54 -7.85
C LYS A 108 18.94 13.05 -7.96
N PRO A 109 18.73 12.32 -9.09
CA PRO A 109 19.05 10.90 -9.17
C PRO A 109 20.53 10.58 -8.92
N GLU A 110 21.45 11.43 -9.37
CA GLU A 110 22.88 11.23 -9.14
C GLU A 110 23.23 11.40 -7.66
N LYS A 111 22.70 12.45 -7.02
CA LYS A 111 22.89 12.69 -5.58
C LYS A 111 22.25 11.60 -4.72
N PHE A 112 21.10 11.05 -5.16
CA PHE A 112 20.49 9.90 -4.50
C PHE A 112 21.37 8.65 -4.61
N LYS A 113 21.99 8.43 -5.77
CA LYS A 113 22.91 7.32 -5.98
C LYS A 113 24.14 7.46 -5.10
N GLU A 114 24.74 8.65 -5.03
CA GLU A 114 25.88 8.93 -4.16
C GLU A 114 25.56 8.72 -2.67
N LEU A 115 24.41 9.23 -2.20
CA LEU A 115 23.95 9.01 -0.82
C LEU A 115 23.67 7.53 -0.53
N ALA A 116 23.13 6.79 -1.49
CA ALA A 116 22.91 5.35 -1.35
C ALA A 116 24.23 4.58 -1.32
N GLU A 117 25.20 4.96 -2.15
CA GLU A 117 26.53 4.36 -2.16
C GLU A 117 27.25 4.56 -0.83
N LYS A 118 27.11 5.75 -0.25
CA LYS A 118 27.73 6.10 1.03
C LYS A 118 27.08 5.41 2.23
N ASN A 119 25.74 5.29 2.26
CA ASN A 119 25.01 4.88 3.46
C ASN A 119 24.41 3.47 3.40
N LEU A 120 24.15 2.91 2.21
CA LEU A 120 23.36 1.68 2.05
C LEU A 120 24.14 0.51 1.42
N VAL A 121 25.32 0.73 0.82
CA VAL A 121 26.09 -0.33 0.10
C VAL A 121 26.56 -1.47 1.00
N LEU A 122 26.71 -1.25 2.31
CA LEU A 122 27.12 -2.31 3.24
C LEU A 122 26.01 -3.32 3.58
N GLU A 123 24.73 -3.04 3.27
CA GLU A 123 23.62 -3.97 3.57
C GLU A 123 23.05 -4.70 2.32
N ILE A 124 23.41 -4.28 1.11
CA ILE A 124 22.79 -4.77 -0.13
C ILE A 124 23.30 -6.15 -0.57
N SER A 125 24.49 -6.58 -0.12
CA SER A 125 25.09 -7.85 -0.57
C SER A 125 24.44 -9.12 0.00
N GLU A 126 23.62 -9.01 1.05
CA GLU A 126 23.03 -10.19 1.70
C GLU A 126 21.52 -10.36 1.49
N SER A 127 20.79 -9.33 1.03
CA SER A 127 19.31 -9.42 0.89
C SER A 127 18.74 -9.02 -0.46
N GLY A 128 19.57 -8.52 -1.39
CA GLY A 128 19.09 -7.81 -2.58
C GLY A 128 19.63 -8.36 -3.89
N GLN A 129 19.53 -9.67 -4.15
CA GLN A 129 19.76 -10.15 -5.51
C GLN A 129 18.59 -9.73 -6.40
N TYR A 130 18.62 -8.48 -6.89
CA TYR A 130 17.83 -8.06 -8.02
C TYR A 130 18.25 -8.93 -9.21
N ARG A 131 17.50 -10.01 -9.48
CA ARG A 131 17.55 -10.69 -10.77
C ARG A 131 16.97 -9.71 -11.78
N SER A 132 17.82 -8.87 -12.37
CA SER A 132 17.53 -8.29 -13.67
C SER A 132 17.39 -9.47 -14.63
N ILE A 133 16.15 -9.93 -14.85
CA ILE A 133 15.87 -10.93 -15.87
C ILE A 133 16.22 -10.25 -17.18
N GLN A 134 17.37 -10.61 -17.76
CA GLN A 134 17.75 -10.14 -19.07
C GLN A 134 16.67 -10.62 -20.05
N VAL A 135 16.08 -9.70 -20.80
CA VAL A 135 14.97 -9.99 -21.72
C VAL A 135 15.37 -11.06 -22.74
N GLU A 136 16.67 -11.19 -23.04
CA GLU A 136 17.26 -12.21 -23.90
C GLU A 136 17.09 -13.65 -23.38
N GLN A 137 16.99 -13.84 -22.07
CA GLN A 137 16.82 -15.16 -21.43
C GLN A 137 15.35 -15.59 -21.35
N LEU A 138 14.41 -14.75 -21.80
CA LEU A 138 12.98 -15.06 -21.77
C LEU A 138 12.56 -15.94 -22.96
N THR A 139 11.56 -16.78 -22.73
CA THR A 139 10.87 -17.52 -23.79
C THR A 139 10.32 -16.55 -24.85
N PRO A 140 10.22 -16.96 -26.13
CA PRO A 140 9.78 -16.06 -27.20
C PRO A 140 8.40 -15.44 -26.94
N GLU A 141 7.49 -16.19 -26.29
CA GLU A 141 6.19 -15.69 -25.85
C GLU A 141 6.31 -14.61 -24.76
N ALA A 142 7.17 -14.83 -23.76
CA ALA A 142 7.41 -13.85 -22.70
C ALA A 142 8.08 -12.58 -23.22
N ARG A 143 8.96 -12.68 -24.23
CA ARG A 143 9.55 -11.51 -24.92
C ARG A 143 8.50 -10.71 -25.68
N ALA A 144 7.66 -11.38 -26.46
CA ALA A 144 6.57 -10.72 -27.19
C ALA A 144 5.58 -10.01 -26.24
N ALA A 145 5.24 -10.65 -25.12
CA ALA A 145 4.43 -10.04 -24.07
C ALA A 145 5.12 -8.83 -23.43
N HIS A 146 6.42 -8.92 -23.14
CA HIS A 146 7.19 -7.81 -22.60
C HIS A 146 7.23 -6.60 -23.54
N GLU A 147 7.48 -6.82 -24.84
CA GLU A 147 7.46 -5.76 -25.86
C GLU A 147 6.06 -5.13 -26.01
N LYS A 148 5.00 -5.93 -25.93
CA LYS A 148 3.63 -5.40 -25.92
C LYS A 148 3.38 -4.53 -24.69
N LEU A 149 3.88 -4.95 -23.52
CA LEU A 149 3.73 -4.19 -22.28
C LEU A 149 4.54 -2.89 -22.28
N THR A 150 5.73 -2.85 -22.90
CA THR A 150 6.51 -1.61 -23.02
C THR A 150 5.79 -0.60 -23.90
N LYS A 151 5.27 -1.01 -25.06
CA LYS A 151 4.46 -0.15 -25.94
C LYS A 151 3.23 0.41 -25.22
N LEU A 152 2.48 -0.44 -24.51
CA LEU A 152 1.32 0.01 -23.72
C LEU A 152 1.69 0.96 -22.57
N ARG A 153 2.88 0.82 -21.99
CA ARG A 153 3.38 1.75 -20.95
C ARG A 153 3.73 3.11 -21.56
N GLU A 154 4.34 3.14 -22.73
CA GLU A 154 4.63 4.38 -23.46
C GLU A 154 3.35 5.10 -23.90
N GLU A 155 2.40 4.37 -24.46
CA GLU A 155 1.08 4.92 -24.82
C GLU A 155 0.37 5.48 -23.59
N ARG A 156 0.37 4.75 -22.48
CA ARG A 156 -0.17 5.23 -21.21
C ARG A 156 0.56 6.46 -20.69
N HIS A 157 1.88 6.52 -20.84
CA HIS A 157 2.67 7.69 -20.45
C HIS A 157 2.27 8.90 -21.30
N LYS A 158 2.17 8.73 -22.63
CA LYS A 158 1.70 9.77 -23.55
C LYS A 158 0.28 10.23 -23.20
N VAL A 159 -0.64 9.30 -22.94
CA VAL A 159 -2.02 9.62 -22.51
C VAL A 159 -1.99 10.34 -21.16
N ARG A 160 -1.18 9.92 -20.19
CA ARG A 160 -1.03 10.60 -18.91
C ARG A 160 -0.47 12.00 -19.08
N THR A 161 0.55 12.21 -19.91
CA THR A 161 1.12 13.54 -20.14
C THR A 161 0.16 14.47 -20.87
N VAL A 162 -0.66 13.94 -21.79
CA VAL A 162 -1.67 14.72 -22.53
C VAL A 162 -2.91 14.99 -21.67
N ALA A 163 -3.36 14.03 -20.85
CA ALA A 163 -4.48 14.20 -19.92
C ALA A 163 -4.14 15.10 -18.73
N VAL A 164 -2.85 15.29 -18.44
CA VAL A 164 -2.32 16.23 -17.42
C VAL A 164 -1.83 17.53 -18.08
N GLY A 165 -2.27 17.84 -19.31
CA GLY A 165 -2.07 19.15 -19.91
C GLY A 165 -2.66 20.24 -19.01
N VAL A 166 -1.78 21.03 -18.38
CA VAL A 166 -2.06 22.13 -17.44
C VAL A 166 -2.52 21.69 -16.04
N SER A 167 -1.60 21.10 -15.29
CA SER A 167 -1.43 21.55 -13.91
C SER A 167 0.06 21.64 -13.66
N ASP A 168 0.60 22.84 -13.84
CA ASP A 168 1.68 23.27 -12.98
C ASP A 168 1.26 22.88 -11.56
N CYS A 169 2.03 22.02 -10.91
CA CYS A 169 1.91 21.82 -9.48
C CYS A 169 2.40 23.10 -8.81
N GLU A 170 1.60 24.17 -8.91
CA GLU A 170 1.47 25.16 -7.84
C GLU A 170 0.90 24.39 -6.64
N TYR A 171 1.80 23.94 -5.77
CA TYR A 171 1.42 23.61 -4.42
C TYR A 171 2.56 23.99 -3.47
N SER A 172 2.40 25.23 -2.99
CA SER A 172 2.88 25.85 -1.74
C SER A 172 3.67 24.97 -0.79
#